data_AF-A0A934VE85-F1
#
_entry.id   AF-A0A934VE85-F1
#
_cell.length_a   1.000
_cell.length_b   1.000
_cell.length_c   1.000
_cell.angle_alpha   90.00
_cell.angle_beta   90.00
_cell.angle_gamma   90.00
#
_symmetry.space_group_name_H-M   'P 1'
#
loop_
_entity.id
_entity.type
_entity.pdbx_description
1 polymer ?
#
loop_
_entity_poly.entity_id
_entity_poly.type
_entity_poly.pdbx_seq_one_letter_code
_entity_poly.pdbx_strand_id
1 'polypeptide(L)'
;MRKFLLSMVGVFAMSSLTGMAAEPTKELLPKDAVRLISMKSNVQDNTIQISFIVEGSERSGDGFEVKHVRRVAAILPVRDGASQARKMVFYNLFWNESLGWFMWESRQERTGEAVYIWSELKGEIVNR
;
A
#
# COMPACT_ATOMS: atom_id res chain seq x y z
N MET A 1 19.45 29.38 51.46
CA MET A 1 18.07 28.87 51.34
C MET A 1 17.82 28.48 49.90
N ARG A 2 17.52 27.19 49.65
CA ARG A 2 17.19 26.63 48.33
C ARG A 2 15.87 27.21 47.81
N LYS A 3 15.80 27.57 46.53
CA LYS A 3 14.55 27.64 45.78
C LYS A 3 14.75 26.90 44.45
N PHE A 4 14.24 25.68 44.41
CA PHE A 4 14.10 24.89 43.20
C PHE A 4 12.97 25.50 42.38
N LEU A 5 13.28 26.03 41.20
CA LEU A 5 12.29 26.34 40.17
C LEU A 5 11.98 25.03 39.43
N LEU A 6 10.79 24.49 39.71
CA LEU A 6 10.24 23.31 39.09
C LEU A 6 10.05 23.53 37.59
N SER A 7 10.71 22.68 36.82
CA SER A 7 10.63 22.56 35.37
C SER A 7 9.32 21.90 34.93
N MET A 8 8.79 22.42 33.81
CA MET A 8 7.89 21.81 32.81
C MET A 8 7.24 20.46 33.14
N VAL A 9 5.91 20.44 33.21
CA VAL A 9 5.11 19.36 32.61
C VAL A 9 3.88 20.00 31.95
N GLY A 10 4.07 20.51 30.74
CA GLY A 10 2.95 20.76 29.84
C GLY A 10 2.46 19.41 29.33
N VAL A 11 1.36 18.91 29.88
CA VAL A 11 0.66 17.74 29.33
C VAL A 11 0.04 18.18 28.01
N PHE A 12 0.77 17.98 26.91
CA PHE A 12 0.18 17.96 25.58
C PHE A 12 -0.73 16.73 25.55
N ALA A 13 -2.02 16.94 25.82
CA ALA A 13 -3.04 15.99 25.45
C ALA A 13 -2.99 15.87 23.93
N MET A 14 -2.28 14.86 23.42
CA MET A 14 -2.47 14.38 22.06
C MET A 14 -3.91 13.88 21.98
N SER A 15 -4.82 14.78 21.62
CA SER A 15 -6.12 14.40 21.09
C SER A 15 -5.84 13.60 19.83
N SER A 16 -5.86 12.27 19.97
CA SER A 16 -5.91 11.36 18.85
C SER A 16 -7.21 11.64 18.10
N LEU A 17 -7.12 12.52 17.11
CA LEU A 17 -8.06 12.53 15.99
C LEU A 17 -7.94 11.16 15.35
N THR A 18 -8.75 10.22 15.85
CA THR A 18 -9.10 8.98 15.18
C THR A 18 -9.94 9.39 13.99
N GLY A 19 -9.29 9.97 12.97
CA GLY A 19 -9.89 10.21 11.69
C GLY A 19 -10.37 8.85 11.20
N MET A 20 -11.69 8.68 11.14
CA MET A 20 -12.25 7.49 10.52
C MET A 20 -11.67 7.45 9.10
N ALA A 21 -10.91 6.40 8.80
CA ALA A 21 -10.46 6.17 7.44
C ALA A 21 -11.72 6.19 6.56
N ALA A 22 -11.73 7.05 5.56
CA ALA A 22 -12.87 7.16 4.68
C ALA A 22 -13.13 5.79 4.00
N GLU A 23 -14.39 5.52 3.71
CA GLU A 23 -14.79 4.30 3.02
C GLU A 23 -14.46 4.41 1.51
N PRO A 24 -14.12 3.30 0.85
CA PRO A 24 -13.93 3.28 -0.59
C PRO A 24 -15.13 3.84 -1.34
N THR A 25 -14.90 4.91 -2.10
CA THR A 25 -15.97 5.50 -2.95
C THR A 25 -16.40 4.56 -4.07
N LYS A 26 -15.55 3.57 -4.41
CA LYS A 26 -15.80 2.51 -5.39
C LYS A 26 -15.13 1.20 -4.96
N GLU A 27 -15.81 0.09 -5.18
CA GLU A 27 -15.25 -1.25 -5.02
C GLU A 27 -14.10 -1.49 -6.01
N LEU A 28 -13.07 -2.23 -5.61
CA LEU A 28 -11.95 -2.58 -6.49
C LEU A 28 -12.44 -3.51 -7.61
N LEU A 29 -12.43 -3.03 -8.85
CA LEU A 29 -12.78 -3.85 -10.00
C LEU A 29 -11.55 -4.62 -10.52
N PRO A 30 -11.74 -5.81 -11.13
CA PRO A 30 -10.63 -6.58 -11.70
C PRO A 30 -9.77 -5.81 -12.70
N LYS A 31 -10.36 -4.93 -13.50
CA LYS A 31 -9.63 -4.09 -14.47
C LYS A 31 -8.65 -3.13 -13.79
N ASP A 32 -9.04 -2.58 -12.63
CA ASP A 32 -8.24 -1.59 -11.91
C ASP A 32 -7.10 -2.32 -11.18
N ALA A 33 -7.37 -3.52 -10.65
CA ALA A 33 -6.35 -4.42 -10.12
C ALA A 33 -5.32 -4.84 -11.18
N VAL A 34 -5.76 -5.22 -12.40
CA VAL A 34 -4.85 -5.55 -13.52
C VAL A 34 -3.94 -4.38 -13.83
N ARG A 35 -4.50 -3.17 -13.96
CA ARG A 35 -3.72 -1.96 -14.26
C ARG A 35 -2.66 -1.67 -13.19
N LEU A 36 -3.02 -1.78 -11.91
CA LEU A 36 -2.08 -1.58 -10.80
C LEU A 36 -0.96 -2.63 -10.79
N ILE A 37 -1.31 -3.91 -10.99
CA ILE A 37 -0.34 -5.01 -11.04
C ILE A 37 0.60 -4.88 -12.24
N SER A 38 0.07 -4.46 -13.40
CA SER A 38 0.83 -4.17 -14.62
C SER A 38 1.89 -3.10 -14.38
N MET A 39 1.49 -1.96 -13.78
CA MET A 39 2.42 -0.89 -13.43
C MET A 39 3.51 -1.37 -12.45
N LYS A 40 3.14 -2.10 -11.40
CA LYS A 40 4.11 -2.62 -10.42
C LYS A 40 5.08 -3.64 -10.99
N SER A 41 4.55 -4.59 -11.77
CA SER A 41 5.30 -5.77 -12.20
C SER A 41 5.96 -5.57 -13.57
N ASN A 42 5.68 -4.45 -14.24
CA ASN A 42 6.11 -4.16 -15.61
C ASN A 42 5.75 -5.29 -16.58
N VAL A 43 4.49 -5.74 -16.51
CA VAL A 43 3.92 -6.85 -17.29
C VAL A 43 2.68 -6.34 -18.01
N GLN A 44 2.52 -6.67 -19.29
CA GLN A 44 1.36 -6.20 -20.09
C GLN A 44 0.02 -6.67 -19.50
N ASP A 45 -0.96 -5.76 -19.43
CA ASP A 45 -2.29 -5.98 -18.85
C ASP A 45 -2.98 -7.26 -19.35
N ASN A 46 -2.92 -7.51 -20.66
CA ASN A 46 -3.55 -8.67 -21.31
C ASN A 46 -2.95 -10.03 -20.90
N THR A 47 -1.81 -10.05 -20.22
CA THR A 47 -1.16 -11.28 -19.74
C THR A 47 -1.48 -11.60 -18.27
N ILE A 48 -2.15 -10.69 -17.58
CA ILE A 48 -2.52 -10.81 -16.17
C ILE A 48 -3.95 -11.33 -16.06
N GLN A 49 -4.13 -12.43 -15.35
CA GLN A 49 -5.45 -12.96 -15.02
C GLN A 49 -5.71 -12.77 -13.54
N ILE A 50 -6.83 -12.14 -13.18
CA ILE A 50 -7.27 -12.06 -11.78
C ILE A 50 -8.07 -13.33 -11.46
N SER A 51 -7.60 -14.12 -10.50
CA SER A 51 -8.29 -15.33 -10.06
C SER A 51 -9.44 -14.99 -9.12
N PHE A 52 -9.15 -14.18 -8.10
CA PHE A 52 -10.15 -13.68 -7.15
C PHE A 52 -9.64 -12.44 -6.43
N ILE A 53 -10.59 -11.66 -5.91
CA ILE A 53 -10.37 -10.51 -5.04
C ILE A 53 -11.18 -10.78 -3.78
N VAL A 54 -10.55 -10.69 -2.62
CA VAL A 54 -11.22 -10.83 -1.33
C VAL A 54 -10.91 -9.64 -0.44
N GLU A 55 -11.85 -9.32 0.44
CA GLU A 55 -11.57 -8.41 1.54
C GLU A 55 -10.48 -9.01 2.43
N GLY A 56 -9.51 -8.17 2.78
CA GLY A 56 -8.42 -8.55 3.66
C GLY A 56 -8.22 -7.48 4.72
N SER A 57 -7.24 -7.76 5.58
CA SER A 57 -6.67 -6.75 6.44
C SER A 57 -5.16 -6.90 6.48
N GLU A 58 -4.48 -5.81 6.80
CA GLU A 58 -3.03 -5.78 6.94
C GLU A 58 -2.67 -5.02 8.20
N ARG A 59 -1.82 -5.62 9.02
CA ARG A 59 -1.24 -4.94 10.19
C ARG A 59 -0.08 -4.11 9.70
N SER A 60 -0.26 -2.78 9.73
CA SER A 60 0.88 -1.87 9.67
C SER A 60 1.59 -1.87 11.03
N GLY A 61 2.85 -1.42 11.05
CA GLY A 61 3.63 -1.28 12.28
C GLY A 61 2.87 -0.53 13.38
N ASP A 62 3.25 -0.79 14.63
CA ASP A 62 2.64 -0.25 15.86
C ASP A 62 1.18 -0.65 16.13
N GLY A 63 0.73 -1.78 15.58
CA GLY A 63 -0.59 -2.36 15.90
C GLY A 63 -1.77 -1.67 15.21
N PHE A 64 -1.49 -0.85 14.19
CA PHE A 64 -2.52 -0.22 13.37
C PHE A 64 -3.00 -1.18 12.28
N GLU A 65 -4.28 -1.53 12.28
CA GLU A 65 -4.89 -2.28 11.19
C GLU A 65 -5.33 -1.32 10.08
N VAL A 66 -4.77 -1.52 8.88
CA VAL A 66 -5.20 -0.75 7.71
C VAL A 66 -6.58 -1.25 7.30
N LYS A 67 -7.56 -0.35 7.39
CA LYS A 67 -8.91 -0.60 6.90
C LYS A 67 -8.93 -0.49 5.38
N HIS A 68 -9.82 -1.25 4.73
CA HIS A 68 -9.99 -1.29 3.28
C HIS A 68 -8.78 -1.86 2.52
N VAL A 69 -8.45 -3.11 2.84
CA VAL A 69 -7.49 -3.91 2.07
C VAL A 69 -8.26 -4.88 1.18
N ARG A 70 -7.80 -5.00 -0.07
CA ARG A 70 -8.23 -6.05 -1.00
C ARG A 70 -7.04 -6.93 -1.32
N ARG A 71 -7.15 -8.20 -0.99
CA ARG A 71 -6.15 -9.20 -1.38
C ARG A 71 -6.52 -9.75 -2.75
N VAL A 72 -5.64 -9.54 -3.71
CA VAL A 72 -5.82 -9.91 -5.10
C VAL A 72 -4.90 -11.07 -5.42
N ALA A 73 -5.48 -12.19 -5.84
CA ALA A 73 -4.74 -13.31 -6.41
C ALA A 73 -4.69 -13.18 -7.93
N ALA A 74 -3.49 -13.07 -8.50
CA ALA A 74 -3.28 -12.89 -9.92
C ALA A 74 -2.36 -13.97 -10.49
N ILE A 75 -2.66 -14.46 -11.69
CA ILE A 75 -1.79 -15.35 -12.47
C ILE A 75 -1.14 -14.53 -13.57
N LEU A 76 0.17 -14.33 -13.47
CA LEU A 76 0.95 -13.52 -14.40
C LEU A 76 2.31 -14.17 -14.70
N PRO A 77 2.96 -13.80 -15.81
CA PRO A 77 4.33 -14.22 -16.07
C PRO A 77 5.29 -13.65 -15.02
N VAL A 78 6.11 -14.53 -14.44
CA VAL A 78 7.19 -14.18 -13.51
C VAL A 78 8.49 -14.73 -14.08
N ARG A 79 9.53 -13.88 -14.12
CA ARG A 79 10.88 -14.29 -14.51
C ARG A 79 11.57 -15.00 -13.35
N ASP A 80 12.22 -16.10 -13.66
CA ASP A 80 12.98 -16.92 -12.71
C ASP A 80 14.31 -17.31 -13.39
N GLY A 81 15.31 -16.44 -13.24
CA GLY A 81 16.57 -16.52 -13.96
C GLY A 81 16.38 -16.47 -15.48
N ALA A 82 16.79 -17.55 -16.16
CA ALA A 82 16.65 -17.70 -17.61
C ALA A 82 15.28 -18.22 -18.06
N SER A 83 14.38 -18.54 -17.11
CA SER A 83 13.06 -19.11 -17.40
C SER A 83 11.94 -18.11 -17.12
N GLN A 84 10.82 -18.29 -17.81
CA GLN A 84 9.59 -17.54 -17.56
C GLN A 84 8.46 -18.55 -17.33
N ALA A 85 7.78 -18.42 -16.20
CA ALA A 85 6.66 -19.27 -15.83
C ALA A 85 5.46 -18.41 -15.43
N ARG A 86 4.24 -18.92 -15.63
CA ARG A 86 3.05 -18.30 -15.08
C ARG A 86 2.89 -18.75 -13.63
N LYS A 87 2.92 -17.81 -12.70
CA LYS A 87 2.78 -18.09 -11.26
C LYS A 87 1.57 -17.34 -10.71
N MET A 88 0.92 -17.92 -9.70
CA MET A 88 -0.06 -17.22 -8.88
C MET A 88 0.70 -16.35 -7.87
N VAL A 89 0.40 -15.06 -7.85
CA VAL A 89 1.02 -14.05 -6.99
C VAL A 89 -0.09 -13.30 -6.27
N PHE A 90 0.17 -12.95 -5.01
CA PHE A 90 -0.77 -12.21 -4.17
C PHE A 90 -0.31 -10.77 -4.01
N TYR A 91 -1.25 -9.85 -4.15
CA TYR A 91 -1.04 -8.41 -3.94
C TYR A 91 -2.05 -7.93 -2.91
N ASN A 92 -1.60 -7.07 -1.98
CA ASN A 92 -2.49 -6.29 -1.14
C ASN A 92 -2.64 -4.91 -1.78
N LEU A 93 -3.88 -4.54 -2.08
CA LEU A 93 -4.25 -3.21 -2.53
C LEU A 93 -4.96 -2.51 -1.38
N PHE A 94 -4.53 -1.29 -1.13
CA PHE A 94 -5.03 -0.40 -0.11
C PHE A 94 -5.90 0.67 -0.76
N TRP A 95 -6.78 1.27 0.02
CA TRP A 95 -7.57 2.41 -0.45
C TRP A 95 -7.28 3.66 0.36
N ASN A 96 -7.20 4.81 -0.32
CA ASN A 96 -7.36 6.12 0.30
C ASN A 96 -7.99 7.12 -0.67
N GLU A 97 -8.47 8.25 -0.16
CA GLU A 97 -9.17 9.27 -0.96
C GLU A 97 -8.29 9.91 -2.05
N SER A 98 -6.99 10.11 -1.79
CA SER A 98 -6.10 10.89 -2.66
C SER A 98 -5.45 10.07 -3.78
N LEU A 99 -5.34 8.76 -3.58
CA LEU A 99 -4.69 7.79 -4.47
C LEU A 99 -5.68 6.81 -5.10
N GLY A 100 -6.90 6.69 -4.57
CA GLY A 100 -7.83 5.61 -4.93
C GLY A 100 -7.31 4.28 -4.42
N TRP A 101 -7.51 3.21 -5.20
CA TRP A 101 -6.81 1.95 -4.93
C TRP A 101 -5.33 2.06 -5.27
N PHE A 102 -4.47 1.59 -4.37
CA PHE A 102 -3.03 1.67 -4.54
C PHE A 102 -2.30 0.48 -3.91
N MET A 103 -1.06 0.28 -4.31
CA MET A 103 -0.11 -0.62 -3.67
C MET A 103 1.21 0.12 -3.50
N TRP A 104 2.02 -0.30 -2.54
CA TRP A 104 3.30 0.33 -2.29
C TRP A 104 4.35 -0.71 -1.93
N GLU A 105 5.62 -0.32 -2.05
CA GLU A 105 6.72 -1.05 -1.43
C GLU A 105 7.86 -0.11 -1.09
N SER A 106 8.60 -0.44 -0.02
CA SER A 106 9.87 0.18 0.30
C SER A 106 11.01 -0.66 -0.28
N ARG A 107 12.00 0.01 -0.88
CA ARG A 107 13.22 -0.60 -1.40
C ARG A 107 14.43 0.13 -0.83
N GLN A 108 15.44 -0.62 -0.42
CA GLN A 108 16.75 -0.05 -0.13
C GLN A 108 17.48 0.25 -1.44
N GLU A 109 17.78 1.51 -1.68
CA GLU A 109 18.52 1.99 -2.84
C GLU A 109 19.87 2.59 -2.43
N ARG A 110 20.70 2.89 -3.44
CA ARG A 110 22.04 3.46 -3.22
C ARG A 110 22.02 4.78 -2.45
N THR A 111 20.95 5.56 -2.56
CA THR A 111 20.80 6.88 -1.92
C THR A 111 20.03 6.85 -0.59
N GLY A 112 19.58 5.67 -0.16
CA GLY A 112 18.71 5.52 1.02
C GLY A 112 17.48 4.69 0.70
N GLU A 113 16.51 4.74 1.60
CA GLU A 113 15.22 4.07 1.43
C GLU A 113 14.35 4.83 0.43
N ALA A 114 13.84 4.13 -0.59
CA ALA A 114 12.90 4.68 -1.55
C ALA A 114 11.54 3.99 -1.41
N VAL A 115 10.47 4.79 -1.43
CA VAL A 115 9.10 4.29 -1.39
C VAL A 115 8.45 4.44 -2.76
N TYR A 116 8.03 3.31 -3.32
CA TYR A 116 7.30 3.22 -4.57
C TYR A 116 5.82 3.06 -4.29
N ILE A 117 4.99 3.86 -4.95
CA ILE A 117 3.53 3.80 -4.85
C ILE A 117 2.94 3.72 -6.24
N TRP A 118 2.10 2.73 -6.49
CA TRP A 118 1.31 2.61 -7.71
C TRP A 118 -0.15 2.87 -7.37
N SER A 119 -0.70 3.93 -7.96
CA SER A 119 -2.01 4.50 -7.61
C SER A 119 -2.93 4.54 -8.83
N GLU A 120 -4.21 4.23 -8.60
CA GLU A 120 -5.28 4.35 -9.58
C GLU A 120 -5.41 5.79 -10.10
N LEU A 121 -5.35 6.78 -9.20
CA LEU A 121 -5.59 8.18 -9.51
C LEU A 121 -4.35 8.96 -9.89
N LYS A 122 -3.16 8.54 -9.45
CA LYS A 122 -1.90 9.29 -9.60
C LYS A 122 -0.85 8.58 -10.44
N GLY A 123 -1.04 7.31 -10.81
CA GLY A 123 -0.03 6.53 -11.52
C GLY A 123 1.11 6.10 -10.59
N GLU A 124 2.33 6.05 -11.12
CA GLU A 124 3.53 5.71 -10.34
C GLU A 124 4.11 6.96 -9.66
N ILE A 125 4.34 6.86 -8.35
CA ILE A 125 4.99 7.86 -7.52
C ILE A 125 6.22 7.22 -6.87
N VAL A 126 7.35 7.92 -6.90
CA VAL A 126 8.59 7.49 -6.24
C VAL A 126 9.04 8.58 -5.29
N ASN A 127 9.20 8.23 -4.01
CA ASN A 127 9.75 9.11 -2.97
C ASN A 127 11.13 8.59 -2.57
N ARG A 128 12.15 9.46 -2.55
CA ARG A 128 13.57 9.12 -2.35
C ARG A 128 14.20 9.98 -1.26
#